data_AF-A0A7C3D3U9-F1
#
_entry.id   AF-A0A7C3D3U9-F1
#
_cell.length_a   1.000
_cell.length_b   1.000
_cell.length_c   1.000
_cell.angle_alpha   90.00
_cell.angle_beta   90.00
_cell.angle_gamma   90.00
#
_symmetry.space_group_name_H-M   'P 1'
#
loop_
_entity.id
_entity.type
_entity.pdbx_description
1 polymer ?
#
loop_
_entity_poly.entity_id
_entity_poly.type
_entity_poly.pdbx_seq_one_letter_code
_entity_poly.pdbx_strand_id
1 'polypeptide(L)'
;MKDKKEIAKLISGELKKANIKSTLDVIAKELEKEKTDKLHFTKTTILNSIGQELGKIIFKEDWKYTRLLELWKEGKRDEKLIVISALERISKKDYEHSKQFVLNVLEDISDWEICDQMALRVTVNLAVQNQKELFSLMEQWVMSENKWIRRLAIATIPPYIRATKTESKICLDFLDKTMRESDRDVQKAIAWALREITKKSPISVFEFLQKWATVDDKNTKWIIKEGMKKLPEEEQQKLKSLIRNEYGQ
;
A
#
# COMPACT_ATOMS: atom_id res chain seq x y z
N MET A 1 30.00 -8.73 -0.53
CA MET A 1 28.53 -8.71 -0.74
C MET A 1 28.30 -9.22 -2.15
N LYS A 2 27.48 -10.26 -2.35
CA LYS A 2 27.07 -10.60 -3.72
C LYS A 2 26.21 -9.46 -4.26
N ASP A 3 26.33 -9.17 -5.54
CA ASP A 3 25.51 -8.14 -6.17
C ASP A 3 24.02 -8.53 -6.02
N LYS A 4 23.16 -7.58 -5.70
CA LYS A 4 21.69 -7.79 -5.60
C LYS A 4 21.13 -8.41 -6.88
N LYS A 5 21.74 -8.08 -8.03
CA LYS A 5 21.44 -8.70 -9.32
C LYS A 5 21.84 -10.18 -9.38
N GLU A 6 22.95 -10.58 -8.75
CA GLU A 6 23.35 -11.99 -8.65
C GLU A 6 22.36 -12.77 -7.77
N ILE A 7 21.96 -12.21 -6.62
CA ILE A 7 20.96 -12.83 -5.75
C ILE A 7 19.64 -13.01 -6.52
N ALA A 8 19.17 -11.98 -7.24
CA ALA A 8 17.97 -12.06 -8.06
C ALA A 8 18.08 -13.13 -9.17
N LYS A 9 19.25 -13.30 -9.79
CA LYS A 9 19.49 -14.39 -10.76
C LYS A 9 19.40 -15.77 -10.12
N LEU A 10 19.96 -15.95 -8.92
CA LEU A 10 19.86 -17.21 -8.18
C LEU A 10 18.41 -17.54 -7.85
N ILE A 11 17.66 -16.58 -7.32
CA ILE A 11 16.22 -16.73 -7.01
C ILE A 11 15.44 -17.09 -8.29
N SER A 12 15.65 -16.36 -9.39
CA SER A 12 14.99 -16.65 -10.66
C SER A 12 15.31 -18.05 -11.19
N GLY A 13 16.55 -18.54 -11.00
CA GLY A 13 16.96 -19.88 -11.41
C GLY A 13 16.23 -20.97 -10.64
N GLU A 14 16.04 -20.81 -9.33
CA GLU A 14 15.31 -21.77 -8.50
C GLU A 14 13.79 -21.71 -8.73
N LEU A 15 13.21 -20.50 -8.89
CA LEU A 15 11.79 -20.35 -9.24
C LEU A 15 11.46 -21.04 -10.58
N LYS A 16 12.36 -20.93 -11.57
CA LYS A 16 12.19 -21.61 -12.87
C LYS A 16 12.12 -23.14 -12.73
N LYS A 17 12.82 -23.71 -11.74
CA LYS A 17 12.82 -25.15 -11.44
C LYS A 17 11.60 -25.62 -10.64
N ALA A 18 10.66 -24.72 -10.30
CA ALA A 18 9.50 -25.03 -9.46
C ALA A 18 9.84 -25.49 -8.03
N ASN A 19 11.05 -25.19 -7.53
CA ASN A 19 11.49 -25.66 -6.22
C ASN A 19 11.42 -24.53 -5.19
N ILE A 20 10.25 -24.38 -4.56
CA ILE A 20 10.01 -23.29 -3.61
C ILE A 20 10.86 -23.45 -2.35
N LYS A 21 11.00 -24.67 -1.82
CA LYS A 21 11.87 -24.93 -0.66
C LYS A 21 13.31 -24.50 -0.93
N SER A 22 13.87 -24.91 -2.07
CA SER A 22 15.21 -24.47 -2.50
C SER A 22 15.30 -22.95 -2.68
N THR A 23 14.24 -22.33 -3.22
CA THR A 23 14.17 -20.87 -3.36
C THR A 23 14.24 -20.17 -2.00
N LEU A 24 13.48 -20.64 -1.01
CA LEU A 24 13.50 -20.13 0.36
C LEU A 24 14.88 -20.31 0.99
N ASP A 25 15.50 -21.48 0.82
CA ASP A 25 16.84 -21.77 1.35
C ASP A 25 17.90 -20.84 0.74
N VAL A 26 17.81 -20.56 -0.56
CA VAL A 26 18.68 -19.59 -1.25
C VAL A 26 18.47 -18.18 -0.70
N ILE A 27 17.23 -17.73 -0.56
CA ILE A 27 16.93 -16.40 -0.01
C ILE A 27 17.48 -16.28 1.41
N ALA A 28 17.18 -17.25 2.29
CA ALA A 28 17.66 -17.26 3.66
C ALA A 28 19.19 -17.21 3.74
N LYS A 29 19.88 -18.05 2.96
CA LYS A 29 21.35 -18.12 2.93
C LYS A 29 21.98 -16.82 2.44
N GLU A 30 21.46 -16.23 1.37
CA GLU A 30 22.04 -15.01 0.79
C GLU A 30 21.74 -13.77 1.65
N LEU A 31 20.62 -13.77 2.39
CA LEU A 31 20.23 -12.67 3.28
C LEU A 31 20.82 -12.78 4.70
N GLU A 32 21.37 -13.93 5.09
CA GLU A 32 21.96 -14.17 6.42
C GLU A 32 22.92 -13.06 6.85
N LYS A 33 23.77 -12.59 5.93
CA LYS A 33 24.78 -11.55 6.18
C LYS A 33 24.22 -10.12 6.17
N GLU A 34 22.99 -9.95 5.71
CA GLU A 34 22.30 -8.65 5.59
C GLU A 34 21.32 -8.41 6.75
N LYS A 35 21.14 -9.41 7.63
CA LYS A 35 20.32 -9.29 8.83
C LYS A 35 21.01 -8.38 9.84
N THR A 36 20.25 -7.45 10.39
CA THR A 36 20.77 -6.50 11.39
C THR A 36 20.83 -7.15 12.78
N ASP A 37 21.90 -6.86 13.54
CA ASP A 37 22.18 -7.50 14.84
C ASP A 37 21.09 -7.29 15.91
N LYS A 38 20.29 -6.22 15.81
CA LYS A 38 19.29 -5.86 16.84
C LYS A 38 17.93 -6.54 16.66
N LEU A 39 17.56 -6.90 15.43
CA LEU A 39 16.21 -7.40 15.13
C LEU A 39 16.23 -8.63 14.21
N HIS A 40 17.41 -9.07 13.75
CA HIS A 40 17.58 -10.15 12.76
C HIS A 40 16.75 -9.98 11.48
N PHE A 41 16.35 -8.74 11.15
CA PHE A 41 15.64 -8.41 9.91
C PHE A 41 16.60 -7.88 8.86
N THR A 42 16.36 -8.29 7.61
CA THR A 42 16.96 -7.66 6.44
C THR A 42 16.29 -6.32 6.18
N LYS A 43 17.11 -5.30 5.87
CA LYS A 43 16.59 -3.96 5.56
C LYS A 43 15.68 -4.01 4.34
N THR A 44 14.49 -3.41 4.46
CA THR A 44 13.48 -3.33 3.39
C THR A 44 14.05 -2.76 2.08
N THR A 45 15.02 -1.84 2.15
CA THR A 45 15.71 -1.30 0.95
C THR A 45 16.49 -2.34 0.15
N ILE A 46 17.08 -3.34 0.83
CA ILE A 46 17.83 -4.43 0.20
C ILE A 46 16.85 -5.37 -0.50
N LEU A 47 15.82 -5.82 0.23
CA LEU A 47 14.75 -6.67 -0.29
C LEU A 47 14.08 -6.06 -1.52
N ASN A 48 13.77 -4.77 -1.45
CA ASN A 48 13.17 -4.05 -2.56
C ASN A 48 14.07 -4.02 -3.79
N SER A 49 15.38 -3.83 -3.60
CA SER A 49 16.32 -3.83 -4.71
C SER A 49 16.45 -5.22 -5.36
N ILE A 50 16.50 -6.28 -4.54
CA ILE A 50 16.53 -7.67 -5.04
C ILE A 50 15.26 -7.98 -5.83
N GLY A 51 14.09 -7.65 -5.28
CA GLY A 51 12.81 -7.83 -5.96
C GLY A 51 12.72 -7.06 -7.27
N GLN A 52 13.20 -5.80 -7.31
CA GLN A 52 13.23 -5.02 -8.55
C GLN A 52 14.11 -5.65 -9.63
N GLU A 53 15.28 -6.18 -9.27
CA GLU A 53 16.12 -6.94 -10.21
C GLU A 53 15.44 -8.25 -10.65
N LEU A 54 14.82 -8.98 -9.71
CA LEU A 54 14.07 -10.20 -10.01
C LEU A 54 12.95 -9.91 -11.01
N GLY A 55 12.15 -8.87 -10.78
CA GLY A 55 11.08 -8.43 -11.68
C GLY A 55 11.57 -8.05 -13.07
N LYS A 56 12.81 -7.57 -13.23
CA LYS A 56 13.42 -7.35 -14.57
C LYS A 56 13.75 -8.67 -15.26
N ILE A 57 14.29 -9.64 -14.52
CA ILE A 57 14.72 -10.94 -15.04
C ILE A 57 13.51 -11.76 -15.50
N ILE A 58 12.47 -11.88 -14.65
CA ILE A 58 11.33 -12.75 -14.91
C ILE A 58 10.21 -12.08 -15.72
N PHE A 59 10.38 -10.83 -16.13
CA PHE A 59 9.32 -10.02 -16.76
C PHE A 59 8.64 -10.73 -17.95
N LYS A 60 9.43 -11.40 -18.78
CA LYS A 60 8.97 -12.10 -20.00
C LYS A 60 8.63 -13.57 -19.78
N GLU A 61 8.79 -14.08 -18.55
CA GLU A 61 8.54 -15.48 -18.26
C GLU A 61 7.05 -15.72 -18.04
N ASP A 62 6.48 -16.75 -18.64
CA ASP A 62 5.03 -17.04 -18.53
C ASP A 62 4.66 -17.56 -17.14
N TRP A 63 5.58 -18.27 -16.49
CA TRP A 63 5.40 -18.86 -15.16
C TRP A 63 5.47 -17.84 -14.02
N LYS A 64 5.83 -16.58 -14.29
CA LYS A 64 6.17 -15.56 -13.27
C LYS A 64 5.13 -15.43 -12.16
N TYR A 65 3.85 -15.33 -12.50
CA TYR A 65 2.79 -15.14 -11.50
C TYR A 65 2.60 -16.38 -10.64
N THR A 66 2.60 -17.57 -11.24
CA THR A 66 2.48 -18.84 -10.53
C THR A 66 3.61 -18.97 -9.50
N ARG A 67 4.86 -18.75 -9.90
CA ARG A 67 6.02 -18.90 -9.00
C ARG A 67 6.10 -17.81 -7.94
N LEU A 68 5.72 -16.57 -8.27
CA LEU A 68 5.63 -15.50 -7.28
C LEU A 68 4.52 -15.78 -6.26
N LEU A 69 3.40 -16.39 -6.66
CA LEU A 69 2.29 -16.72 -5.77
C LEU A 69 2.66 -17.88 -4.83
N GLU A 70 3.33 -18.90 -5.36
CA GLU A 70 3.88 -19.98 -4.53
C GLU A 70 4.90 -19.45 -3.51
N LEU A 71 5.84 -18.60 -3.95
CA LEU A 71 6.80 -17.96 -3.05
C LEU A 71 6.13 -17.07 -2.01
N TRP A 72 5.04 -16.39 -2.37
CA TRP A 72 4.26 -15.59 -1.43
C TRP A 72 3.63 -16.43 -0.32
N LYS A 73 3.01 -17.57 -0.68
CA LYS A 73 2.28 -18.45 0.25
C LYS A 73 3.20 -19.13 1.25
N GLU A 74 4.34 -19.63 0.79
CA GLU A 74 5.33 -20.32 1.64
C GLU A 74 6.31 -19.34 2.32
N GLY A 75 6.42 -18.13 1.77
CA GLY A 75 7.34 -17.11 2.23
C GLY A 75 6.88 -16.37 3.48
N LYS A 76 7.85 -15.76 4.16
CA LYS A 76 7.61 -14.86 5.29
C LYS A 76 7.75 -13.42 4.82
N ARG A 77 8.04 -12.52 5.75
CA ARG A 77 8.17 -11.09 5.50
C ARG A 77 9.11 -10.78 4.33
N ASP A 78 10.32 -11.34 4.34
CA ASP A 78 11.37 -10.94 3.40
C ASP A 78 11.05 -11.38 1.97
N GLU A 79 10.55 -12.60 1.80
CA GLU A 79 10.08 -13.14 0.53
C GLU A 79 8.89 -12.36 0.00
N LYS A 80 7.89 -12.06 0.85
CA LYS A 80 6.73 -11.26 0.45
C LYS A 80 7.14 -9.87 -0.04
N LEU A 81 8.12 -9.23 0.61
CA LEU A 81 8.66 -7.93 0.18
C LEU A 81 9.43 -8.02 -1.15
N ILE A 82 10.18 -9.10 -1.38
CA ILE A 82 10.83 -9.38 -2.67
C ILE A 82 9.76 -9.57 -3.76
N VAL A 83 8.71 -10.34 -3.49
CA VAL A 83 7.60 -10.58 -4.43
C VAL A 83 6.90 -9.28 -4.81
N ILE A 84 6.52 -8.44 -3.83
CA ILE A 84 5.89 -7.13 -4.09
C ILE A 84 6.78 -6.26 -4.98
N SER A 85 8.08 -6.24 -4.69
CA SER A 85 9.03 -5.43 -5.44
C SER A 85 9.29 -5.97 -6.85
N ALA A 86 9.21 -7.28 -7.06
CA ALA A 86 9.22 -7.86 -8.41
C ALA A 86 7.96 -7.48 -9.20
N LEU A 87 6.80 -7.53 -8.54
CA LEU A 87 5.51 -7.13 -9.13
C LEU A 87 5.44 -5.65 -9.48
N GLU A 88 6.23 -4.77 -8.86
CA GLU A 88 6.25 -3.34 -9.18
C GLU A 88 6.47 -3.07 -10.68
N ARG A 89 7.40 -3.79 -11.31
CA ARG A 89 7.66 -3.62 -12.75
C ARG A 89 6.62 -4.33 -13.59
N ILE A 90 6.26 -5.56 -13.19
CA ILE A 90 5.36 -6.43 -13.94
C ILE A 90 3.96 -5.80 -14.03
N SER A 91 3.45 -5.34 -12.90
CA SER A 91 2.11 -4.74 -12.78
C SER A 91 1.92 -3.47 -13.61
N LYS A 92 2.98 -2.78 -14.05
CA LYS A 92 2.88 -1.62 -14.96
C LYS A 92 2.53 -2.00 -16.39
N LYS A 93 2.57 -3.28 -16.74
CA LYS A 93 2.45 -3.78 -18.11
C LYS A 93 1.40 -4.88 -18.27
N ASP A 94 1.09 -5.59 -17.20
CA ASP A 94 0.13 -6.70 -17.21
C ASP A 94 -0.92 -6.47 -16.12
N TYR A 95 -2.00 -5.76 -16.48
CA TYR A 95 -3.06 -5.38 -15.56
C TYR A 95 -3.81 -6.59 -15.02
N GLU A 96 -4.30 -7.47 -15.91
CA GLU A 96 -5.23 -8.53 -15.53
C GLU A 96 -4.58 -9.54 -14.60
N HIS A 97 -3.40 -10.07 -14.95
CA HIS A 97 -2.74 -11.06 -14.11
C HIS A 97 -2.23 -10.45 -12.79
N SER A 98 -1.80 -9.19 -12.77
CA SER A 98 -1.44 -8.53 -11.52
C SER A 98 -2.64 -8.24 -10.63
N LYS A 99 -3.80 -7.89 -11.20
CA LYS A 99 -5.05 -7.76 -10.45
C LYS A 99 -5.45 -9.09 -9.83
N GLN A 100 -5.44 -10.18 -10.61
CA GLN A 100 -5.73 -11.53 -10.11
C GLN A 100 -4.73 -11.95 -9.02
N PHE A 101 -3.44 -11.61 -9.17
CA PHE A 101 -2.46 -11.84 -8.11
C PHE A 101 -2.85 -11.15 -6.81
N VAL A 102 -3.17 -9.84 -6.86
CA VAL A 102 -3.56 -9.07 -5.68
C VAL A 102 -4.78 -9.71 -5.02
N LEU A 103 -5.83 -10.03 -5.78
CA LEU A 103 -7.04 -10.67 -5.27
C LEU A 103 -6.75 -12.00 -4.57
N ASN A 104 -5.85 -12.82 -5.14
CA ASN A 104 -5.46 -14.11 -4.56
C ASN A 104 -4.71 -14.02 -3.23
N VAL A 105 -4.11 -12.87 -2.91
CA VAL A 105 -3.30 -12.68 -1.70
C VAL A 105 -3.93 -11.73 -0.69
N LEU A 106 -5.13 -11.20 -0.95
CA LEU A 106 -5.76 -10.19 -0.09
C LEU A 106 -5.91 -10.67 1.36
N GLU A 107 -6.39 -11.90 1.54
CA GLU A 107 -6.62 -12.49 2.87
C GLU A 107 -5.31 -12.83 3.61
N ASP A 108 -4.18 -12.94 2.88
CA ASP A 108 -2.86 -13.19 3.48
C ASP A 108 -2.21 -11.92 4.06
N ILE A 109 -2.81 -10.74 3.84
CA ILE A 109 -2.26 -9.47 4.32
C ILE A 109 -2.64 -9.30 5.79
N SER A 110 -1.63 -9.33 6.66
CA SER A 110 -1.80 -9.34 8.11
C SER A 110 -1.02 -8.25 8.85
N ASP A 111 -0.33 -7.36 8.14
CA ASP A 111 0.47 -6.29 8.75
C ASP A 111 0.53 -5.04 7.87
N TRP A 112 0.91 -3.92 8.51
CA TRP A 112 0.96 -2.61 7.87
C TRP A 112 2.07 -2.48 6.83
N GLU A 113 3.19 -3.21 6.95
CA GLU A 113 4.33 -3.06 6.05
C GLU A 113 4.02 -3.73 4.70
N ILE A 114 3.51 -4.97 4.73
CA ILE A 114 3.09 -5.68 3.52
C ILE A 114 1.98 -4.91 2.79
N CYS A 115 0.99 -4.43 3.54
CA CYS A 115 -0.08 -3.58 3.03
C CYS A 115 0.48 -2.32 2.34
N ASP A 116 1.31 -1.53 3.02
CA ASP A 116 1.81 -0.27 2.48
C ASP A 116 2.77 -0.49 1.29
N GLN A 117 3.58 -1.56 1.31
CA GLN A 117 4.46 -1.89 0.18
C GLN A 117 3.64 -2.32 -1.05
N MET A 118 2.60 -3.15 -0.85
CA MET A 118 1.68 -3.53 -1.93
C MET A 118 0.98 -2.29 -2.51
N ALA A 119 0.54 -1.38 -1.63
CA ALA A 119 -0.09 -0.11 -2.01
C ALA A 119 0.81 0.77 -2.88
N LEU A 120 2.03 0.99 -2.40
CA LEU A 120 3.03 1.87 -3.00
C LEU A 120 3.60 1.35 -4.32
N ARG A 121 3.58 0.04 -4.54
CA ARG A 121 4.30 -0.59 -5.67
C ARG A 121 3.40 -1.27 -6.68
N VAL A 122 2.29 -1.87 -6.27
CA VAL A 122 1.50 -2.76 -7.13
C VAL A 122 0.11 -2.18 -7.38
N THR A 123 -0.70 -1.98 -6.34
CA THR A 123 -2.09 -1.53 -6.53
C THR A 123 -2.15 -0.13 -7.14
N VAL A 124 -1.19 0.76 -6.84
CA VAL A 124 -1.09 2.05 -7.53
C VAL A 124 -0.97 1.90 -9.05
N ASN A 125 -0.19 0.93 -9.54
CA ASN A 125 -0.05 0.74 -10.99
C ASN A 125 -1.37 0.26 -11.60
N LEU A 126 -2.11 -0.59 -10.89
CA LEU A 126 -3.44 -1.00 -11.30
C LEU A 126 -4.40 0.20 -11.32
N ALA A 127 -4.32 1.08 -10.32
CA ALA A 127 -5.17 2.27 -10.20
C ALA A 127 -4.93 3.25 -11.35
N VAL A 128 -3.67 3.42 -11.73
CA VAL A 128 -3.25 4.30 -12.83
C VAL A 128 -3.69 3.73 -14.18
N GLN A 129 -3.63 2.41 -14.37
CA GLN A 129 -4.01 1.77 -15.64
C GLN A 129 -5.52 1.69 -15.84
N ASN A 130 -6.27 1.33 -14.80
CA ASN A 130 -7.72 1.23 -14.85
C ASN A 130 -8.33 1.71 -13.53
N GLN A 131 -8.44 3.05 -13.42
CA GLN A 131 -8.97 3.72 -12.24
C GLN A 131 -10.39 3.25 -11.91
N LYS A 132 -11.27 3.15 -12.91
CA LYS A 132 -12.69 2.84 -12.67
C LYS A 132 -12.84 1.47 -12.02
N GLU A 133 -12.19 0.46 -12.57
CA GLU A 133 -12.27 -0.90 -12.04
C GLU A 133 -11.60 -1.02 -10.67
N LEU A 134 -10.38 -0.49 -10.51
CA LEU A 134 -9.70 -0.63 -9.22
C LEU A 134 -10.42 0.15 -8.11
N PHE A 135 -10.93 1.35 -8.36
CA PHE A 135 -11.70 2.07 -7.34
C PHE A 135 -12.97 1.30 -6.95
N SER A 136 -13.65 0.67 -7.92
CA SER A 136 -14.78 -0.23 -7.62
C SER A 136 -14.38 -1.40 -6.70
N LEU A 137 -13.23 -2.03 -6.94
CA LEU A 137 -12.70 -3.08 -6.05
C LEU A 137 -12.33 -2.52 -4.68
N MET A 138 -11.65 -1.38 -4.61
CA MET A 138 -11.27 -0.73 -3.35
C MET A 138 -12.49 -0.35 -2.51
N GLU A 139 -13.62 0.01 -3.14
CA GLU A 139 -14.89 0.25 -2.44
C GLU A 139 -15.43 -1.01 -1.76
N GLN A 140 -15.20 -2.19 -2.33
CA GLN A 140 -15.52 -3.46 -1.66
C GLN A 140 -14.51 -3.75 -0.54
N TRP A 141 -13.22 -3.46 -0.77
CA TRP A 141 -12.16 -3.70 0.21
C TRP A 141 -12.34 -2.91 1.49
N VAL A 142 -12.80 -1.65 1.43
CA VAL A 142 -13.07 -0.84 2.63
C VAL A 142 -14.26 -1.35 3.45
N MET A 143 -15.05 -2.30 2.93
CA MET A 143 -16.12 -2.98 3.66
C MET A 143 -15.68 -4.31 4.28
N SER A 144 -14.45 -4.76 4.03
CA SER A 144 -13.92 -6.02 4.58
C SER A 144 -13.81 -5.96 6.11
N GLU A 145 -14.08 -7.09 6.77
CA GLU A 145 -13.81 -7.26 8.21
C GLU A 145 -12.31 -7.18 8.52
N ASN A 146 -11.46 -7.62 7.58
CA ASN A 146 -10.01 -7.54 7.71
C ASN A 146 -9.53 -6.09 7.54
N LYS A 147 -9.04 -5.50 8.63
CA LYS A 147 -8.54 -4.13 8.66
C LYS A 147 -7.39 -3.87 7.68
N TRP A 148 -6.58 -4.87 7.36
CA TRP A 148 -5.44 -4.70 6.47
C TRP A 148 -5.87 -4.61 5.00
N ILE A 149 -6.96 -5.29 4.63
CA ILE A 149 -7.60 -5.12 3.32
C ILE A 149 -8.18 -3.71 3.20
N ARG A 150 -8.87 -3.22 4.23
CA ARG A 150 -9.34 -1.82 4.28
C ARG A 150 -8.18 -0.83 4.18
N ARG A 151 -7.11 -1.06 4.93
CA ARG A 151 -5.90 -0.22 4.90
C ARG A 151 -5.26 -0.22 3.52
N LEU A 152 -5.17 -1.36 2.82
CA LEU A 152 -4.58 -1.46 1.48
C LEU A 152 -5.31 -0.54 0.49
N ALA A 153 -6.65 -0.57 0.52
CA ALA A 153 -7.47 0.29 -0.32
C ALA A 153 -7.13 1.77 -0.11
N ILE A 154 -7.09 2.21 1.15
CA ILE A 154 -6.83 3.62 1.50
C ILE A 154 -5.37 4.01 1.27
N ALA A 155 -4.42 3.15 1.59
CA ALA A 155 -2.99 3.38 1.39
C ALA A 155 -2.59 3.45 -0.09
N THR A 156 -3.47 3.01 -1.01
CA THR A 156 -3.30 3.16 -2.46
C THR A 156 -3.55 4.60 -2.93
N ILE A 157 -4.33 5.40 -2.18
CA ILE A 157 -4.63 6.80 -2.54
C ILE A 157 -3.38 7.70 -2.52
N PRO A 158 -2.52 7.71 -1.48
CA PRO A 158 -1.27 8.48 -1.45
C PRO A 158 -0.34 8.32 -2.67
N PRO A 159 0.02 7.09 -3.13
CA PRO A 159 0.81 6.94 -4.36
C PRO A 159 0.00 7.25 -5.63
N TYR A 160 -1.31 6.95 -5.68
CA TYR A 160 -2.15 7.26 -6.83
C TYR A 160 -2.26 8.77 -7.09
N ILE A 161 -2.53 9.57 -6.05
CA ILE A 161 -2.62 11.03 -6.20
C ILE A 161 -1.27 11.61 -6.62
N ARG A 162 -0.14 11.06 -6.18
CA ARG A 162 1.20 11.48 -6.63
C ARG A 162 1.45 11.16 -8.11
N ALA A 163 1.05 9.97 -8.55
CA ALA A 163 1.31 9.47 -9.91
C ALA A 163 0.42 10.11 -10.99
N THR A 164 -0.75 10.62 -10.62
CA THR A 164 -1.74 11.13 -11.59
C THR A 164 -1.89 12.65 -11.54
N LYS A 165 -2.38 13.22 -12.65
CA LYS A 165 -2.91 14.59 -12.67
C LYS A 165 -4.41 14.63 -12.31
N THR A 166 -4.95 13.51 -11.79
CA THR A 166 -6.38 13.34 -11.53
C THR A 166 -6.89 14.39 -10.55
N GLU A 167 -8.15 14.78 -10.75
CA GLU A 167 -8.85 15.64 -9.82
C GLU A 167 -8.90 14.98 -8.44
N SER A 168 -8.55 15.78 -7.41
CA SER A 168 -8.59 15.34 -6.02
C SER A 168 -9.98 14.84 -5.59
N LYS A 169 -11.03 15.26 -6.30
CA LYS A 169 -12.43 14.89 -6.09
C LYS A 169 -12.64 13.37 -6.03
N ILE A 170 -12.10 12.61 -6.98
CA ILE A 170 -12.30 11.15 -7.01
C ILE A 170 -11.72 10.47 -5.76
N CYS A 171 -10.57 10.94 -5.29
CA CYS A 171 -9.96 10.44 -4.07
C CYS A 171 -10.77 10.84 -2.83
N LEU A 172 -11.27 12.08 -2.78
CA LEU A 172 -12.09 12.56 -1.65
C LEU A 172 -13.45 11.85 -1.60
N ASP A 173 -14.11 11.64 -2.74
CA ASP A 173 -15.36 10.89 -2.84
C ASP A 173 -15.19 9.44 -2.35
N PHE A 174 -14.04 8.82 -2.65
CA PHE A 174 -13.68 7.51 -2.10
C PHE A 174 -13.46 7.58 -0.58
N LEU A 175 -12.69 8.55 -0.08
CA LEU A 175 -12.40 8.69 1.34
C LEU A 175 -13.64 9.04 2.18
N ASP A 176 -14.65 9.72 1.61
CA ASP A 176 -15.92 10.04 2.28
C ASP A 176 -16.56 8.80 2.91
N LYS A 177 -16.48 7.66 2.22
CA LYS A 177 -17.01 6.36 2.66
C LYS A 177 -16.29 5.77 3.88
N THR A 178 -15.12 6.31 4.22
CA THR A 178 -14.20 5.74 5.22
C THR A 178 -14.07 6.60 6.49
N MET A 179 -14.65 7.81 6.51
CA MET A 179 -14.41 8.79 7.58
C MET A 179 -14.92 8.40 8.97
N ARG A 180 -15.71 7.34 9.08
CA ARG A 180 -16.18 6.75 10.35
C ARG A 180 -15.37 5.52 10.79
N GLU A 181 -14.26 5.22 10.11
CA GLU A 181 -13.42 4.08 10.41
C GLU A 181 -12.99 4.06 11.87
N SER A 182 -13.09 2.88 12.50
CA SER A 182 -12.86 2.69 13.93
C SER A 182 -11.44 2.19 14.25
N ASP A 183 -10.81 1.47 13.32
CA ASP A 183 -9.48 0.92 13.52
C ASP A 183 -8.38 1.97 13.30
N ARG A 184 -7.49 2.09 14.30
CA ARG A 184 -6.44 3.11 14.32
C ARG A 184 -5.45 2.98 13.16
N ASP A 185 -5.12 1.77 12.74
CA ASP A 185 -4.20 1.57 11.63
C ASP A 185 -4.84 2.03 10.32
N VAL A 186 -6.13 1.76 10.13
CA VAL A 186 -6.83 2.24 8.94
C VAL A 186 -7.01 3.76 8.98
N GLN A 187 -7.37 4.34 10.12
CA GLN A 187 -7.46 5.80 10.30
C GLN A 187 -6.14 6.52 9.96
N LYS A 188 -4.98 5.95 10.33
CA LYS A 188 -3.66 6.52 9.96
C LYS A 188 -3.47 6.58 8.45
N ALA A 189 -3.97 5.58 7.71
CA ALA A 189 -3.92 5.57 6.25
C ALA A 189 -4.85 6.64 5.67
N ILE A 190 -6.05 6.84 6.23
CA ILE A 190 -6.98 7.91 5.79
C ILE A 190 -6.33 9.27 6.00
N ALA A 191 -5.78 9.52 7.20
CA ALA A 191 -5.07 10.74 7.50
C ALA A 191 -3.86 10.96 6.58
N TRP A 192 -3.13 9.90 6.22
CA TRP A 192 -2.04 9.98 5.25
C TRP A 192 -2.55 10.34 3.85
N ALA A 193 -3.62 9.72 3.38
CA ALA A 193 -4.25 10.04 2.10
C ALA A 193 -4.66 11.51 2.04
N LEU A 194 -5.36 12.01 3.06
CA LEU A 194 -5.76 13.42 3.17
C LEU A 194 -4.57 14.36 3.06
N ARG A 195 -3.48 14.10 3.82
CA ARG A 195 -2.27 14.92 3.78
C ARG A 195 -1.58 14.93 2.41
N GLU A 196 -1.61 13.81 1.67
CA GLU A 196 -1.06 13.79 0.31
C GLU A 196 -1.96 14.54 -0.68
N ILE A 197 -3.28 14.44 -0.55
CA ILE A 197 -4.23 15.19 -1.38
C ILE A 197 -4.10 16.70 -1.12
N THR A 198 -3.90 17.12 0.13
CA THR A 198 -3.73 18.53 0.52
C THR A 198 -2.58 19.20 -0.24
N LYS A 199 -1.51 18.48 -0.56
CA LYS A 199 -0.38 19.04 -1.32
C LYS A 199 -0.77 19.47 -2.73
N LYS A 200 -1.85 18.93 -3.28
CA LYS A 200 -2.37 19.26 -4.62
C LYS A 200 -3.60 20.15 -4.58
N SER A 201 -4.55 19.87 -3.67
CA SER A 201 -5.80 20.62 -3.56
C SER A 201 -6.12 20.93 -2.10
N PRO A 202 -5.44 21.91 -1.47
CA PRO A 202 -5.68 22.25 -0.08
C PRO A 202 -7.12 22.73 0.15
N ILE A 203 -7.67 23.53 -0.77
CA ILE A 203 -9.04 24.05 -0.71
C ILE A 203 -10.06 22.90 -0.65
N SER A 204 -9.96 21.93 -1.58
CA SER A 204 -10.90 20.79 -1.59
C SER A 204 -10.79 19.93 -0.33
N VAL A 205 -9.59 19.78 0.24
CA VAL A 205 -9.43 19.03 1.50
C VAL A 205 -10.01 19.81 2.68
N PHE A 206 -9.83 21.14 2.73
CA PHE A 206 -10.44 21.96 3.77
C PHE A 206 -11.97 21.87 3.75
N GLU A 207 -12.59 22.04 2.58
CA GLU A 207 -14.04 21.91 2.40
C GLU A 207 -14.53 20.51 2.78
N PHE A 208 -13.83 19.47 2.34
CA PHE A 208 -14.12 18.08 2.71
C PHE A 208 -14.07 17.86 4.22
N LEU A 209 -13.02 18.33 4.90
CA LEU A 209 -12.89 18.17 6.35
C LEU A 209 -13.88 19.02 7.12
N GLN A 210 -14.27 20.19 6.60
CA GLN A 210 -15.29 21.04 7.19
C GLN A 210 -16.66 20.35 7.22
N LYS A 211 -17.04 19.66 6.12
CA LYS A 211 -18.25 18.81 6.06
C LYS A 211 -18.26 17.76 7.18
N TRP A 212 -17.11 17.14 7.46
CA TRP A 212 -16.99 16.09 8.49
C TRP A 212 -16.80 16.63 9.92
N ALA A 213 -16.37 17.89 10.08
CA ALA A 213 -16.12 18.48 11.38
C ALA A 213 -17.40 18.69 12.22
N THR A 214 -18.57 18.67 11.59
CA THR A 214 -19.89 18.76 12.23
C THR A 214 -20.45 17.41 12.68
N VAL A 215 -19.70 16.32 12.49
CA VAL A 215 -20.12 14.98 12.90
C VAL A 215 -19.60 14.69 14.31
N ASP A 216 -20.51 14.42 15.24
CA ASP A 216 -20.16 13.96 16.58
C ASP A 216 -19.73 12.48 16.59
N ASP A 217 -18.54 12.21 16.06
CA ASP A 217 -17.89 10.91 16.17
C ASP A 217 -16.41 11.06 16.54
N LYS A 218 -16.00 10.39 17.62
CA LYS A 218 -14.61 10.46 18.13
C LYS A 218 -13.59 9.97 17.09
N ASN A 219 -13.96 9.01 16.25
CA ASN A 219 -13.09 8.45 15.25
C ASN A 219 -12.89 9.41 14.08
N THR A 220 -13.99 9.95 13.52
CA THR A 220 -13.97 11.04 12.55
C THR A 220 -13.15 12.23 13.06
N LYS A 221 -13.40 12.69 14.29
CA LYS A 221 -12.67 13.82 14.91
C LYS A 221 -11.16 13.55 14.98
N TRP A 222 -10.73 12.30 15.20
CA TRP A 222 -9.31 11.94 15.17
C TRP A 222 -8.75 11.98 13.75
N ILE A 223 -9.46 11.42 12.76
CA ILE A 223 -9.04 11.44 11.36
C ILE A 223 -8.85 12.89 10.89
N ILE A 224 -9.79 13.79 11.21
CA ILE A 224 -9.69 15.21 10.81
C ILE A 224 -8.44 15.85 11.44
N LYS A 225 -8.21 15.63 12.75
CA LYS A 225 -7.02 16.15 13.46
C LYS A 225 -5.70 15.72 12.84
N GLU A 226 -5.61 14.47 12.40
CA GLU A 226 -4.40 13.92 11.80
C GLU A 226 -4.27 14.23 10.31
N GLY A 227 -5.39 14.34 9.60
CA GLY A 227 -5.46 14.65 8.17
C GLY A 227 -5.18 16.14 7.87
N MET A 228 -5.61 17.05 8.74
CA MET A 228 -5.48 18.49 8.52
C MET A 228 -4.06 19.04 8.64
N LYS A 229 -3.08 18.25 9.11
CA LYS A 229 -1.70 18.70 9.45
C LYS A 229 -0.89 19.29 8.28
N LYS A 230 -1.41 19.23 7.05
CA LYS A 230 -0.80 19.85 5.86
C LYS A 230 -1.57 21.06 5.33
N LEU A 231 -2.71 21.41 5.92
CA LEU A 231 -3.44 22.64 5.61
C LEU A 231 -2.73 23.85 6.23
N PRO A 232 -2.95 25.07 5.70
CA PRO A 232 -2.57 26.32 6.36
C PRO A 232 -3.01 26.37 7.83
N GLU A 233 -2.23 27.02 8.69
CA GLU A 233 -2.51 27.08 10.14
C GLU A 233 -3.89 27.69 10.43
N GLU A 234 -4.28 28.73 9.70
CA GLU A 234 -5.59 29.36 9.86
C GLU A 234 -6.76 28.39 9.61
N GLU A 235 -6.66 27.57 8.57
CA GLU A 235 -7.65 26.53 8.25
C GLU A 235 -7.67 25.41 9.30
N GLN A 236 -6.50 25.02 9.81
CA GLN A 236 -6.43 24.06 10.91
C GLN A 236 -7.12 24.60 12.17
N GLN A 237 -6.94 25.87 12.50
CA GLN A 237 -7.61 26.49 13.66
C GLN A 237 -9.13 26.56 13.47
N LYS A 238 -9.60 26.90 12.25
CA LYS A 238 -11.03 26.84 11.89
C LYS A 238 -11.61 25.44 12.05
N LEU A 239 -10.91 24.39 11.59
CA LEU A 239 -11.38 23.01 11.79
C LEU A 239 -11.37 22.61 13.28
N LYS A 240 -10.36 23.03 14.04
CA LYS A 240 -10.28 22.74 15.49
C LYS A 240 -11.43 23.39 16.27
N SER A 241 -11.86 24.60 15.91
CA SER A 241 -13.00 25.25 16.58
C SER A 241 -14.31 24.53 16.27
N LEU A 242 -14.53 24.13 15.02
CA LEU A 242 -15.72 23.36 14.62
C LEU A 242 -15.85 22.04 15.38
N ILE A 243 -14.74 21.31 15.54
CA ILE A 243 -14.72 20.03 16.29
C ILE A 243 -14.98 20.22 17.81
N ARG A 244 -14.69 21.39 18.37
CA ARG A 244 -14.81 21.68 19.81
C ARG A 244 -16.21 22.16 20.22
N ASN A 245 -16.96 22.77 19.31
CA ASN A 245 -18.20 23.50 19.63
C ASN A 245 -19.41 22.64 20.01
N GLU A 246 -19.29 21.31 20.11
CA GLU A 246 -20.40 20.43 20.51
C GLU A 246 -20.50 20.14 22.02
N TYR A 247 -19.59 20.67 22.85
CA TYR A 247 -19.68 20.60 24.32
C TYR A 247 -20.13 21.92 24.96
N GLY A 248 -20.95 22.71 24.24
CA GLY A 248 -21.42 24.02 24.67
C GLY A 248 -22.93 24.12 24.85
N GLN A 249 -23.52 23.26 25.70
CA GLN A 249 -24.69 23.57 26.53
C GLN A 249 -24.53 22.87 27.88
#